data_AF-A0A1M5X3D9-F1
#
_entry.id   AF-A0A1M5X3D9-F1
#
_cell.length_a   1.000
_cell.length_b   1.000
_cell.length_c   1.000
_cell.angle_alpha   90.00
_cell.angle_beta   90.00
_cell.angle_gamma   90.00
#
_symmetry.space_group_name_H-M   'P 1'
#
loop_
_entity.id
_entity.type
_entity.pdbx_description
1 polymer ?
#
loop_
_entity_poly.entity_id
_entity_poly.type
_entity_poly.pdbx_seq_one_letter_code
_entity_poly.pdbx_strand_id
1 'polypeptide(L)'
;MTDRLKLALLVLVVLLIAAAHWLRPGPGYLRLNCHNTLYDASSEASGPEGFYLADYVFFGKSGRIYYRYFSVEGEPIATLMLSGKRVNRDPDNLVMDMDQFEPVMHQQDAQLPAHYHQLANAIASNVDRDGIHRVQMQVIERHDDDNAIVVRFEPSQMVCSCVYAG
;
A
#
# COMPACT_ATOMS: atom_id res chain seq x y z
N MET A 1 38.46 -29.55 -32.29
CA MET A 1 37.00 -29.78 -32.10
C MET A 1 36.54 -29.40 -30.69
N THR A 2 37.42 -29.50 -29.69
CA THR A 2 37.22 -29.14 -28.28
C THR A 2 36.96 -27.65 -28.01
N ASP A 3 37.57 -26.72 -28.74
CA ASP A 3 37.43 -25.29 -28.43
C ASP A 3 36.08 -24.69 -28.85
N ARG A 4 35.49 -25.20 -29.94
CA ARG A 4 34.13 -24.80 -30.37
C ARG A 4 33.06 -25.27 -29.37
N LEU A 5 33.27 -26.44 -28.76
CA LEU A 5 32.39 -26.98 -27.73
C LEU A 5 32.47 -26.14 -26.44
N LYS A 6 33.67 -25.74 -26.02
CA LYS A 6 33.87 -24.86 -24.86
C LYS A 6 33.24 -23.48 -25.05
N LEU A 7 33.38 -22.91 -26.26
CA LEU A 7 32.76 -21.62 -26.59
C LEU A 7 31.23 -21.70 -26.59
N ALA A 8 30.66 -22.76 -27.18
CA ALA A 8 29.22 -22.99 -27.17
C ALA A 8 28.67 -23.16 -25.74
N LEU A 9 29.40 -23.89 -24.88
CA LEU A 9 29.04 -24.06 -23.48
C LEU A 9 29.07 -22.73 -22.71
N LEU A 10 30.09 -21.91 -22.95
CA LEU A 10 30.21 -20.60 -22.31
C LEU A 10 29.07 -19.65 -22.72
N VAL A 11 28.72 -19.63 -24.01
CA VAL A 11 27.57 -18.84 -24.51
C VAL A 11 26.26 -19.32 -23.89
N LEU A 12 26.06 -20.64 -23.79
CA LEU A 12 24.88 -21.22 -23.15
C LEU A 12 24.79 -20.80 -21.67
N VAL A 13 25.89 -20.84 -20.93
CA VAL A 13 25.94 -20.44 -19.52
C VAL A 13 25.62 -18.95 -19.37
N VAL A 14 26.18 -18.07 -20.22
CA VAL A 14 25.88 -16.63 -20.20
C VAL A 14 24.40 -16.36 -20.49
N LEU A 15 23.82 -17.07 -21.46
CA LEU A 15 22.40 -16.95 -21.79
C LEU A 15 21.51 -17.43 -20.64
N LEU A 16 21.87 -18.52 -19.96
CA LEU A 16 21.14 -19.01 -18.79
C LEU A 16 21.23 -18.03 -17.61
N ILE A 17 22.39 -17.41 -17.38
CA ILE A 17 22.56 -16.38 -16.34
C ILE A 17 21.73 -15.14 -16.68
N ALA A 18 21.77 -14.67 -17.92
CA ALA A 18 20.98 -13.53 -18.37
C ALA A 18 19.47 -13.81 -18.28
N ALA A 19 19.03 -15.00 -18.72
CA ALA A 19 17.66 -15.45 -18.60
C ALA A 19 17.25 -15.58 -17.14
N ALA A 20 18.09 -16.15 -16.27
CA ALA A 20 17.81 -16.25 -14.85
C ALA A 20 17.66 -14.86 -14.20
N HIS A 21 18.49 -13.88 -14.57
CA HIS A 21 18.35 -12.50 -14.09
C HIS A 21 17.10 -11.80 -14.60
N TRP A 22 16.67 -12.08 -15.84
CA TRP A 22 15.43 -11.55 -16.42
C TRP A 22 14.17 -12.25 -15.90
N LEU A 23 14.27 -13.55 -15.59
CA LEU A 23 13.20 -14.39 -15.06
C LEU A 23 13.14 -14.38 -13.54
N ARG A 24 14.02 -13.64 -12.85
CA ARG A 24 13.84 -13.38 -11.42
C ARG A 24 12.44 -12.82 -11.25
N PRO A 25 11.57 -13.47 -10.44
CA PRO A 25 10.22 -13.01 -10.25
C PRO A 25 10.27 -11.52 -9.92
N GLY A 26 9.54 -10.73 -10.72
CA GLY A 26 9.33 -9.32 -10.45
C GLY A 26 8.80 -9.13 -9.03
N PRO A 27 8.90 -7.90 -8.50
CA PRO A 27 8.64 -7.64 -7.08
C PRO A 27 7.34 -8.29 -6.63
N GLY A 28 7.48 -9.12 -5.59
CA GLY A 28 6.47 -10.03 -5.11
C GLY A 28 5.13 -9.36 -4.87
N TYR A 29 4.07 -10.17 -4.92
CA TYR A 29 2.77 -9.76 -4.44
C TYR A 29 2.88 -9.45 -2.95
N LEU A 30 2.48 -8.25 -2.55
CA LEU A 30 2.39 -7.86 -1.15
C LEU A 30 0.99 -7.35 -0.89
N ARG A 31 0.26 -7.99 0.03
CA ARG A 31 -1.02 -7.50 0.51
C ARG A 31 -0.95 -7.29 2.01
N LEU A 32 -1.22 -6.06 2.43
CA LEU A 32 -1.35 -5.69 3.83
C LEU A 32 -2.80 -5.34 4.12
N ASN A 33 -3.34 -5.84 5.22
CA ASN A 33 -4.64 -5.44 5.75
C ASN A 33 -4.44 -4.87 7.16
N CYS A 34 -4.77 -3.60 7.33
CA CYS A 34 -4.62 -2.89 8.59
C CYS A 34 -6.02 -2.51 9.10
N HIS A 35 -6.35 -2.97 10.31
CA HIS A 35 -7.60 -2.62 10.98
C HIS A 35 -7.33 -1.52 12.00
N ASN A 36 -8.13 -0.45 11.98
CA ASN A 36 -7.99 0.63 12.94
C ASN A 36 -9.36 1.11 13.42
N THR A 37 -9.44 1.37 14.72
CA THR A 37 -10.62 2.00 15.34
C THR A 37 -10.45 3.51 15.33
N LEU A 38 -11.53 4.24 15.01
CA LEU A 38 -11.53 5.70 15.01
C LEU A 38 -12.09 6.21 16.34
N TYR A 39 -11.34 7.09 16.98
CA TYR A 39 -11.73 7.74 18.24
C TYR A 39 -11.68 9.25 18.07
N ASP A 40 -12.68 9.96 18.56
CA ASP A 40 -12.64 11.40 18.72
C ASP A 40 -12.29 11.77 20.16
N ALA A 41 -11.12 12.38 20.33
CA ALA A 41 -10.62 12.84 21.61
C ALA A 41 -11.31 14.13 22.09
N SER A 42 -12.13 14.79 21.25
CA SER A 42 -12.82 16.03 21.58
C SER A 42 -13.99 15.84 22.56
N SER A 43 -14.45 14.60 22.75
CA SER A 43 -15.52 14.26 23.66
C SER A 43 -15.08 13.12 24.59
N GLU A 44 -14.92 13.43 25.88
CA GLU A 44 -14.56 12.46 26.93
C GLU A 44 -15.60 11.34 27.13
N ALA A 45 -16.78 11.44 26.48
CA ALA A 45 -17.89 10.50 26.62
C ALA A 45 -18.20 9.71 25.34
N SER A 46 -17.53 9.97 24.22
CA SER A 46 -17.79 9.28 22.96
C SER A 46 -16.95 8.02 22.85
N GLY A 47 -17.63 6.88 22.73
CA GLY A 47 -17.01 5.64 22.25
C GLY A 47 -16.44 5.80 20.83
N PRO A 48 -16.02 4.70 20.19
CA PRO A 48 -15.51 4.78 18.82
C PRO A 48 -16.54 5.43 17.88
N GLU A 49 -16.09 6.33 17.00
CA GLU A 49 -16.97 6.96 15.98
C GLU A 49 -17.25 6.00 14.82
N GLY A 50 -16.44 4.96 14.70
CA GLY A 50 -16.49 3.97 13.64
C GLY A 50 -15.15 3.25 13.54
N PHE A 51 -14.96 2.56 12.43
CA PHE A 51 -13.70 1.90 12.14
C PHE A 51 -13.33 2.08 10.68
N TYR A 52 -12.06 1.92 10.39
CA TYR A 52 -11.60 1.87 9.02
C TYR A 52 -10.61 0.74 8.80
N LEU A 53 -10.65 0.23 7.57
CA LEU A 53 -9.71 -0.76 7.06
C LEU A 53 -8.85 -0.11 6.00
N ALA A 54 -7.54 -0.27 6.11
CA ALA A 54 -6.60 0.10 5.06
C ALA A 54 -6.02 -1.16 4.41
N ASP A 55 -6.30 -1.36 3.13
CA ASP A 55 -5.69 -2.41 2.33
C ASP A 55 -4.64 -1.82 1.41
N TYR A 56 -3.43 -2.38 1.47
CA TYR A 56 -2.33 -2.00 0.59
C TYR A 56 -1.97 -3.20 -0.27
N VAL A 57 -2.17 -3.09 -1.58
CA VAL A 57 -2.00 -4.18 -2.54
C VAL A 57 -0.96 -3.79 -3.57
N PHE A 58 0.14 -4.53 -3.60
CA PHE A 58 1.24 -4.32 -4.52
C PHE A 58 1.41 -5.55 -5.40
N PHE A 59 1.53 -5.32 -6.70
CA PHE A 59 1.82 -6.37 -7.66
C PHE A 59 2.82 -5.86 -8.69
N GLY A 60 4.06 -6.34 -8.59
CA GLY A 60 5.15 -5.85 -9.42
C GLY A 60 5.39 -4.35 -9.21
N LYS A 61 5.14 -3.56 -10.26
CA LYS A 61 5.27 -2.10 -10.20
C LYS A 61 3.96 -1.39 -9.89
N SER A 62 2.82 -2.08 -9.86
CA SER A 62 1.52 -1.47 -9.62
C SER A 62 1.19 -1.51 -8.14
N GLY A 63 0.59 -0.44 -7.63
CA GLY A 63 0.11 -0.33 -6.26
C GLY A 63 -1.33 0.15 -6.22
N ARG A 64 -2.12 -0.37 -5.28
CA ARG A 64 -3.45 0.13 -4.94
C ARG A 64 -3.58 0.23 -3.44
N ILE A 65 -4.22 1.30 -2.99
CA ILE A 65 -4.57 1.52 -1.59
C ILE A 65 -6.07 1.72 -1.50
N TYR A 66 -6.70 1.06 -0.53
CA TYR A 66 -8.11 1.25 -0.21
C TYR A 66 -8.24 1.63 1.25
N TYR A 67 -8.80 2.80 1.53
CA TYR A 67 -9.27 3.16 2.87
C TYR A 67 -10.78 3.03 2.90
N ARG A 68 -11.28 2.03 3.63
CA ARG A 68 -12.70 1.70 3.72
C ARG A 68 -13.21 2.07 5.10
N TYR A 69 -14.21 2.94 5.15
CA TYR A 69 -14.78 3.48 6.38
C TYR A 69 -16.12 2.84 6.66
N PHE A 70 -16.36 2.52 7.93
CA PHE A 70 -17.56 1.84 8.39
C PHE A 70 -18.14 2.54 9.62
N SER A 71 -19.46 2.47 9.77
CA SER A 71 -20.16 2.92 10.99
C SER A 71 -19.83 2.00 12.17
N VAL A 72 -20.25 2.39 13.37
CA VAL A 72 -20.08 1.54 14.58
C VAL A 72 -20.87 0.23 14.50
N GLU A 73 -21.96 0.20 13.72
CA GLU A 73 -22.75 -1.00 13.39
C GLU A 73 -22.09 -1.85 12.30
N GLY A 74 -21.06 -1.32 11.64
CA GLY A 74 -20.28 -1.99 10.62
C GLY A 74 -20.78 -1.84 9.19
N GLU A 75 -21.66 -0.88 8.96
CA GLU A 75 -22.12 -0.56 7.62
C GLU A 75 -21.08 0.27 6.87
N PRO A 76 -20.79 -0.03 5.58
CA PRO A 76 -19.83 0.75 4.80
C PRO A 76 -20.37 2.17 4.56
N ILE A 77 -19.56 3.17 4.89
CA ILE A 77 -19.89 4.60 4.75
C ILE A 77 -19.23 5.15 3.49
N ALA A 78 -17.92 4.96 3.35
CA ALA A 78 -17.14 5.52 2.25
C ALA A 78 -15.89 4.70 1.95
N THR A 79 -15.32 4.90 0.77
CA THR A 79 -14.03 4.33 0.37
C THR A 79 -13.20 5.37 -0.35
N LEU A 80 -11.93 5.53 0.05
CA LEU A 80 -10.93 6.25 -0.72
C LEU A 80 -10.06 5.23 -1.44
N MET A 81 -10.04 5.27 -2.76
CA MET A 81 -9.18 4.43 -3.58
C MET A 81 -8.05 5.27 -4.17
N LEU A 82 -6.82 4.78 -4.00
CA LEU A 82 -5.64 5.29 -4.71
C LEU A 82 -5.08 4.20 -5.59
N SER A 83 -4.66 4.55 -6.80
CA SER A 83 -3.90 3.65 -7.64
C SER A 83 -2.74 4.36 -8.33
N GLY A 84 -1.70 3.58 -8.63
CA GLY A 84 -0.51 4.11 -9.24
C GLY A 84 0.61 3.09 -9.31
N LYS A 85 1.84 3.59 -9.26
CA LYS A 85 3.05 2.79 -9.51
C LYS A 85 4.11 3.01 -8.46
N ARG A 86 4.78 1.92 -8.09
CA ARG A 86 5.96 1.94 -7.23
C ARG A 86 7.14 2.52 -8.01
N VAL A 87 7.79 3.53 -7.45
CA VAL A 87 8.92 4.22 -8.08
C VAL A 87 10.28 3.71 -7.64
N ASN A 88 10.34 2.93 -6.57
CA ASN A 88 11.58 2.35 -6.06
C ASN A 88 11.51 0.82 -5.91
N ARG A 89 12.60 0.23 -5.41
CA ARG A 89 12.75 -1.22 -5.18
C ARG A 89 13.10 -1.57 -3.73
N ASP A 90 13.09 -0.58 -2.84
CA ASP A 90 13.36 -0.80 -1.42
C ASP A 90 12.18 -1.59 -0.80
N PRO A 91 12.43 -2.76 -0.18
CA PRO A 91 11.38 -3.59 0.39
C PRO A 91 10.81 -3.05 1.72
N ASP A 92 11.54 -2.18 2.41
CA ASP A 92 11.16 -1.62 3.70
C ASP A 92 10.72 -0.16 3.59
N ASN A 93 11.08 0.55 2.52
CA ASN A 93 10.57 1.89 2.23
C ASN A 93 9.93 1.91 0.85
N LEU A 94 8.64 1.62 0.75
CA LEU A 94 7.91 1.61 -0.51
C LEU A 94 7.47 3.03 -0.86
N VAL A 95 7.96 3.58 -1.98
CA VAL A 95 7.51 4.88 -2.50
C VAL A 95 6.64 4.63 -3.72
N MET A 96 5.46 5.27 -3.74
CA MET A 96 4.50 5.16 -4.82
C MET A 96 4.10 6.53 -5.34
N ASP A 97 3.99 6.61 -6.65
CA ASP A 97 3.39 7.73 -7.38
C ASP A 97 1.97 7.31 -7.76
N MET A 98 0.98 7.92 -7.13
CA MET A 98 -0.45 7.67 -7.34
C MET A 98 -1.00 8.66 -8.36
N ASP A 99 -1.45 8.15 -9.50
CA ASP A 99 -2.02 8.94 -10.60
C ASP A 99 -3.56 8.91 -10.60
N GLN A 100 -4.17 8.08 -9.74
CA GLN A 100 -5.61 8.02 -9.55
C GLN A 100 -6.00 8.15 -8.07
N PHE A 101 -6.98 8.99 -7.81
CA PHE A 101 -7.62 9.16 -6.51
C PHE A 101 -9.14 9.23 -6.72
N GLU A 102 -9.86 8.27 -6.15
CA GLU A 102 -11.31 8.13 -6.32
C GLU A 102 -12.00 7.99 -4.95
N PRO A 103 -12.72 9.01 -4.48
CA PRO A 103 -13.63 8.88 -3.35
C PRO A 103 -14.96 8.25 -3.79
N VAL A 104 -15.40 7.22 -3.09
CA VAL A 104 -16.67 6.53 -3.28
C VAL A 104 -17.50 6.66 -2.00
N MET A 105 -18.69 7.23 -2.10
CA MET A 105 -19.65 7.30 -1.01
C MET A 105 -20.64 6.14 -1.13
N HIS A 106 -20.78 5.33 -0.08
CA HIS A 106 -21.73 4.22 -0.03
C HIS A 106 -23.07 4.64 0.61
N GLN A 107 -23.04 5.69 1.42
CA GLN A 107 -24.21 6.31 2.04
C GLN A 107 -24.13 7.83 1.84
N GLN A 108 -25.19 8.43 1.27
CA GLN A 108 -25.18 9.87 0.93
C GLN A 108 -25.27 10.79 2.16
N ASP A 109 -26.01 10.36 3.19
CA ASP A 109 -26.28 11.17 4.38
C ASP A 109 -25.46 10.75 5.61
N ALA A 110 -24.51 9.83 5.44
CA ALA A 110 -23.67 9.37 6.53
C ALA A 110 -22.65 10.45 6.92
N GLN A 111 -22.53 10.70 8.22
CA GLN A 111 -21.49 11.56 8.74
C GLN A 111 -20.13 10.88 8.56
N LEU A 112 -19.22 11.56 7.87
CA LEU A 112 -17.86 11.07 7.66
C LEU A 112 -16.99 11.37 8.89
N PRO A 113 -16.13 10.43 9.31
CA PRO A 113 -15.24 10.68 10.44
C PRO A 113 -14.18 11.72 10.08
N ALA A 114 -13.67 12.43 11.08
CA ALA A 114 -12.64 13.47 10.88
C ALA A 114 -11.40 12.94 10.13
N HIS A 115 -11.02 11.69 10.41
CA HIS A 115 -9.93 11.00 9.74
C HIS A 115 -10.11 10.92 8.21
N TYR A 116 -11.33 10.68 7.73
CA TYR A 116 -11.63 10.66 6.28
C TYR A 116 -11.28 12.00 5.65
N HIS A 117 -11.75 13.09 6.25
CA HIS A 117 -11.52 14.44 5.73
C HIS A 117 -10.04 14.80 5.76
N GLN A 118 -9.34 14.49 6.86
CA GLN A 118 -7.90 14.72 6.97
C GLN A 118 -7.14 13.98 5.87
N LEU A 119 -7.43 12.69 5.68
CA LEU A 119 -6.74 11.86 4.70
C LEU A 119 -7.05 12.30 3.26
N ALA A 120 -8.33 12.51 2.94
CA ALA A 120 -8.75 12.98 1.62
C ALA A 120 -8.11 14.33 1.27
N ASN A 121 -8.07 15.27 2.22
CA ASN A 121 -7.42 16.57 2.05
C ASN A 121 -5.91 16.42 1.91
N ALA A 122 -5.26 15.59 2.73
CA ALA A 122 -3.83 15.34 2.66
C ALA A 122 -3.43 14.78 1.29
N ILE A 123 -4.17 13.78 0.79
CA ILE A 123 -3.97 13.23 -0.56
C ILE A 123 -4.19 14.31 -1.60
N ALA A 124 -5.36 14.98 -1.61
CA ALA A 124 -5.70 16.00 -2.60
C ALA A 124 -4.72 17.18 -2.63
N SER A 125 -4.13 17.54 -1.49
CA SER A 125 -3.14 18.62 -1.39
C SER A 125 -1.73 18.19 -1.80
N ASN A 126 -1.42 16.89 -1.71
CA ASN A 126 -0.14 16.31 -2.06
C ASN A 126 -0.06 16.00 -3.56
N VAL A 127 -0.33 17.00 -4.39
CA VAL A 127 -0.26 16.90 -5.86
C VAL A 127 1.05 17.52 -6.33
N ASP A 128 1.93 16.73 -6.92
CA ASP A 128 3.08 17.27 -7.69
C ASP A 128 2.56 17.97 -8.97
N ARG A 129 3.45 18.69 -9.67
CA ARG A 129 3.16 19.48 -10.88
C ARG A 129 2.41 18.72 -11.98
N ASP A 130 2.44 17.38 -11.96
CA ASP A 130 1.82 16.49 -12.95
C ASP A 130 0.52 15.80 -12.46
N GLY A 131 -0.07 16.20 -11.33
CA GLY A 131 -1.27 15.55 -10.81
C GLY A 131 -1.00 14.25 -10.04
N ILE A 132 0.27 13.98 -9.71
CA ILE A 132 0.72 12.73 -9.08
C ILE A 132 0.82 12.92 -7.57
N HIS A 133 0.20 12.02 -6.81
CA HIS A 133 0.31 11.97 -5.36
C HIS A 133 1.41 11.01 -4.92
N ARG A 134 2.49 11.53 -4.36
CA ARG A 134 3.57 10.69 -3.83
C ARG A 134 3.22 10.24 -2.41
N VAL A 135 3.05 8.94 -2.24
CA VAL A 135 2.83 8.32 -0.93
C VAL A 135 3.99 7.41 -0.59
N GLN A 136 4.27 7.28 0.71
CA GLN A 136 5.33 6.41 1.20
C GLN A 136 4.77 5.49 2.26
N MET A 137 5.18 4.22 2.20
CA MET A 137 5.03 3.27 3.29
C MET A 137 6.41 2.89 3.77
N GLN A 138 6.63 2.99 5.07
CA GLN A 138 7.83 2.50 5.73
C GLN A 138 7.49 1.36 6.66
N VAL A 139 8.18 0.24 6.52
CA VAL A 139 8.17 -0.87 7.46
C VAL A 139 9.01 -0.47 8.67
N ILE A 140 8.38 -0.47 9.83
CA ILE A 140 9.02 -0.19 11.12
C ILE A 140 9.48 -1.50 11.75
N GLU A 141 8.60 -2.50 11.76
CA GLU A 141 8.84 -3.78 12.44
C GLU A 141 8.12 -4.93 11.71
N ARG A 142 8.71 -6.13 11.75
CA ARG A 142 8.12 -7.36 11.23
C ARG A 142 8.05 -8.38 12.35
N HIS A 143 6.88 -8.98 12.53
CA HIS A 143 6.63 -10.10 13.43
C HIS A 143 6.28 -11.32 12.58
N ASP A 144 7.31 -11.99 12.07
CA ASP A 144 7.14 -13.07 11.10
C ASP A 144 6.34 -14.26 11.67
N ASP A 145 6.43 -14.49 12.99
CA ASP A 145 5.71 -15.56 13.69
C ASP A 145 4.17 -15.38 13.63
N ASP A 146 3.70 -14.14 13.58
CA ASP A 146 2.28 -13.77 13.60
C ASP A 146 1.76 -13.28 12.23
N ASN A 147 2.61 -13.32 11.20
CA ASN A 147 2.37 -12.66 9.90
C ASN A 147 1.93 -11.19 10.06
N ALA A 148 2.50 -10.50 11.05
CA ALA A 148 2.18 -9.12 11.36
C ALA A 148 3.34 -8.18 10.98
N ILE A 149 2.99 -6.98 10.54
CA ILE A 149 3.95 -5.94 10.16
C ILE A 149 3.47 -4.59 10.68
N VAL A 150 4.37 -3.83 11.28
CA VAL A 150 4.12 -2.45 11.69
C VAL A 150 4.66 -1.53 10.60
N VAL A 151 3.79 -0.67 10.09
CA VAL A 151 4.09 0.23 8.97
C VAL A 151 3.67 1.65 9.28
N ARG A 152 4.46 2.61 8.83
CA ARG A 152 4.10 4.04 8.78
C ARG A 152 3.71 4.43 7.38
N PHE A 153 2.60 5.15 7.25
CA PHE A 153 2.12 5.69 5.98
C PHE A 153 2.22 7.21 5.95
N GLU A 154 2.76 7.75 4.86
CA GLU A 154 2.83 9.18 4.59
C GLU A 154 2.05 9.49 3.30
N PRO A 155 1.27 10.59 3.26
CA PRO A 155 1.29 11.72 4.20
C PRO A 155 0.36 11.58 5.43
N SER A 156 -0.34 10.46 5.63
CA SER A 156 -1.30 10.32 6.74
C SER A 156 -0.64 10.32 8.13
N GLN A 157 0.67 10.11 8.21
CA GLN A 157 1.47 9.99 9.44
C GLN A 157 0.96 8.88 10.38
N MET A 158 0.25 7.91 9.83
CA MET A 158 -0.32 6.81 10.61
C MET A 158 0.68 5.69 10.78
N VAL A 159 0.76 5.16 12.00
CA VAL A 159 1.43 3.90 12.29
C VAL A 159 0.37 2.84 12.52
N CYS A 160 0.39 1.78 11.72
CA CYS A 160 -0.59 0.70 11.78
C CYS A 160 0.12 -0.65 11.93
N SER A 161 -0.45 -1.53 12.76
CA SER A 161 -0.16 -2.96 12.69
C SER A 161 -1.08 -3.59 11.65
N CYS A 162 -0.50 -4.39 10.77
CA CYS A 162 -1.19 -4.98 9.63
C CYS A 162 -0.85 -6.46 9.56
N VAL A 163 -1.82 -7.27 9.15
CA VAL A 163 -1.55 -8.65 8.77
C VAL A 163 -1.10 -8.65 7.32
N TYR A 164 0.02 -9.29 7.02
CA TYR A 164 0.48 -9.48 5.64
C TYR A 164 0.14 -10.88 5.14
N ALA A 165 -0.33 -10.94 3.89
CA ALA A 165 -0.50 -12.19 3.15
C ALA A 165 0.53 -12.18 2.02
N GLY A 166 1.58 -13.01 2.17
CA GLY A 166 2.64 -13.23 1.18
C GLY A 166 2.40 -14.46 0.33
#